data_AF-A0A7V9D6F3-F1
#
_entry.id   AF-A0A7V9D6F3-F1
#
_cell.length_a   1.000
_cell.length_b   1.000
_cell.length_c   1.000
_cell.angle_alpha   90.00
_cell.angle_beta   90.00
_cell.angle_gamma   90.00
#
_symmetry.space_group_name_H-M   'P 1'
#
loop_
_entity.id
_entity.type
_entity.pdbx_description
1 polymer ?
#
loop_
_entity_poly.entity_id
_entity_poly.type
_entity_poly.pdbx_seq_one_letter_code
_entity_poly.pdbx_strand_id
1 'polypeptide(L)'
;MKMSPVMKGLLVATGGVILVAYVAVVELGINAGRIHFGVTVRGMDVGGLTVEEAVQRLQGRAALLDSKPIVFGSQDLGRVSVFPSDLSWMGNVEKTAEEAAAVGRNGGFFTAVSDRIVAYLDGVDVPWEGGPQARKVSRLINRIEKRAAEEGLELDRGHLRGKIKRLVQRWPRARWYRIPVTS
;
A
#
# COMPACT_ATOMS: atom_id res chain seq x y z
N MET A 1 -55.78 -27.52 7.41
CA MET A 1 -55.22 -27.20 8.75
C MET A 1 -54.71 -25.75 8.72
N LYS A 2 -55.28 -24.82 9.50
CA LYS A 2 -54.80 -23.42 9.55
C LYS A 2 -53.62 -23.34 10.52
N MET A 3 -52.44 -22.94 10.04
CA MET A 3 -51.26 -22.74 10.90
C MET A 3 -51.46 -21.56 11.86
N SER A 4 -51.09 -21.75 13.12
CA SER A 4 -51.16 -20.71 14.14
C SER A 4 -50.18 -19.56 13.83
N PRO A 5 -50.45 -18.33 14.29
CA PRO A 5 -49.55 -17.19 14.09
C PRO A 5 -48.13 -17.45 14.61
N VAL A 6 -48.00 -18.20 15.70
CA VAL A 6 -46.72 -18.60 16.30
C VAL A 6 -45.92 -19.52 15.36
N MET A 7 -46.58 -20.50 14.74
CA MET A 7 -45.95 -21.41 13.77
C MET A 7 -45.44 -20.65 12.53
N LYS A 8 -46.19 -19.65 12.07
CA LYS A 8 -45.77 -18.78 10.95
C LYS A 8 -44.56 -17.93 11.34
N GLY A 9 -44.56 -17.33 12.53
CA GLY A 9 -43.43 -16.56 13.04
C GLY A 9 -42.15 -17.39 13.16
N LEU A 10 -42.26 -18.63 13.66
CA LEU A 10 -41.14 -19.55 13.79
C LEU A 10 -40.53 -19.89 12.42
N LEU A 11 -41.38 -20.21 11.43
CA LEU A 11 -40.91 -20.53 10.07
C LEU A 11 -40.23 -19.34 9.37
N VAL A 12 -40.75 -18.13 9.56
CA VAL A 12 -40.12 -16.91 9.01
C VAL A 12 -38.76 -16.67 9.65
N ALA A 13 -38.65 -16.80 10.98
CA ALA A 13 -37.39 -16.65 11.68
C ALA A 13 -36.35 -17.70 11.26
N THR A 14 -36.74 -18.97 11.20
CA THR A 14 -35.87 -20.07 10.75
C THR A 14 -35.45 -19.89 9.30
N GLY A 15 -36.37 -19.51 8.41
CA GLY A 15 -36.06 -19.19 7.02
C GLY A 15 -35.06 -18.03 6.90
N GLY A 16 -35.19 -17.00 7.72
CA GLY A 16 -34.26 -15.87 7.78
C GLY A 16 -32.86 -16.29 8.23
N VAL A 17 -32.74 -17.11 9.28
CA VAL A 17 -31.44 -17.63 9.75
C VAL A 17 -30.77 -18.50 8.68
N ILE A 18 -31.54 -19.38 8.02
CA ILE A 18 -31.03 -20.23 6.93
C ILE A 18 -30.55 -19.38 5.76
N LEU A 19 -31.29 -18.33 5.39
CA LEU A 19 -30.90 -17.41 4.33
C LEU A 19 -29.60 -16.67 4.66
N VAL A 20 -29.46 -16.15 5.88
CA VAL A 20 -28.23 -15.49 6.34
C VAL A 20 -27.04 -16.45 6.32
N ALA A 21 -27.24 -17.68 6.83
CA ALA A 21 -26.20 -18.71 6.80
C ALA A 21 -25.81 -19.10 5.37
N TYR A 22 -26.78 -19.22 4.45
CA TYR A 22 -26.54 -19.51 3.04
C TYR A 22 -25.74 -18.40 2.37
N VAL A 23 -26.13 -17.13 2.56
CA VAL A 23 -25.39 -15.97 2.05
C VAL A 23 -23.96 -15.97 2.58
N ALA A 24 -23.77 -16.20 3.89
CA ALA A 24 -22.44 -16.28 4.48
C ALA A 24 -21.60 -17.42 3.89
N VAL A 25 -22.17 -18.61 3.64
CA VAL A 25 -21.45 -19.74 3.02
C VAL A 25 -21.08 -19.44 1.56
N VAL A 26 -22.00 -18.85 0.79
CA VAL A 26 -21.73 -18.46 -0.60
C VAL A 26 -20.66 -17.38 -0.66
N GLU A 27 -20.72 -16.40 0.23
CA GLU A 27 -19.72 -15.34 0.33
C GLU A 27 -18.35 -15.89 0.75
N LEU A 28 -18.31 -16.77 1.75
CA LEU A 28 -17.09 -17.46 2.17
C LEU A 28 -16.53 -18.37 1.06
N GLY A 29 -17.39 -19.00 0.26
CA GLY A 29 -16.99 -19.89 -0.83
C GLY A 29 -16.48 -19.15 -2.07
N ILE A 30 -17.13 -18.04 -2.46
CA ILE A 30 -16.75 -17.23 -3.63
C ILE A 30 -15.53 -16.34 -3.32
N ASN A 31 -15.41 -15.84 -2.09
CA ASN A 31 -14.29 -15.02 -1.64
C ASN A 31 -13.20 -15.82 -0.91
N ALA A 32 -13.32 -17.15 -0.86
CA ALA A 32 -12.26 -18.02 -0.37
C ALA A 32 -10.97 -17.75 -1.17
N GLY A 33 -9.92 -17.29 -0.48
CA GLY A 33 -8.62 -17.02 -1.09
C GLY A 33 -8.50 -15.70 -1.88
N ARG A 34 -9.53 -14.84 -1.90
CA ARG A 34 -9.46 -13.50 -2.51
C ARG A 34 -9.06 -12.43 -1.49
N ILE A 35 -8.44 -11.33 -1.91
CA ILE A 35 -8.19 -10.17 -1.07
C ILE A 35 -9.53 -9.48 -0.79
N HIS A 36 -9.72 -8.96 0.42
CA HIS A 36 -10.97 -8.28 0.79
C HIS A 36 -11.22 -7.09 -0.13
N PHE A 37 -12.47 -6.87 -0.54
CA PHE A 37 -12.84 -5.67 -1.31
C PHE A 37 -12.49 -4.39 -0.55
N GLY A 38 -12.07 -3.36 -1.27
CA GLY A 38 -11.61 -2.09 -0.72
C GLY A 38 -10.16 -2.09 -0.24
N VAL A 39 -9.42 -3.20 -0.35
CA VAL A 39 -7.98 -3.22 -0.08
C VAL A 39 -7.21 -2.65 -1.27
N THR A 40 -6.35 -1.68 -0.99
CA THR A 40 -5.44 -1.08 -1.96
C THR A 40 -3.99 -1.22 -1.52
N VAL A 41 -3.06 -1.15 -2.46
CA VAL A 41 -1.61 -1.04 -2.20
C VAL A 41 -1.10 0.28 -2.74
N ARG A 42 -0.86 1.25 -1.85
CA ARG A 42 -0.55 2.65 -2.21
C ARG A 42 -1.51 3.22 -3.26
N GLY A 43 -2.80 3.02 -3.04
CA GLY A 43 -3.88 3.46 -3.94
C GLY A 43 -4.06 2.61 -5.22
N MET A 44 -3.37 1.47 -5.33
CA MET A 44 -3.67 0.47 -6.35
C MET A 44 -4.70 -0.52 -5.82
N ASP A 45 -5.88 -0.57 -6.43
CA ASP A 45 -6.88 -1.57 -6.07
C ASP A 45 -6.39 -2.99 -6.36
N VAL A 46 -6.45 -3.82 -5.33
CA VAL A 46 -6.17 -5.26 -5.33
C VAL A 46 -7.31 -6.06 -4.69
N GLY A 47 -8.39 -5.39 -4.25
CA GLY A 47 -9.54 -6.04 -3.64
C GLY A 47 -10.24 -6.97 -4.63
N GLY A 48 -10.73 -8.10 -4.14
CA GLY A 48 -11.37 -9.14 -4.94
C GLY A 48 -10.41 -9.99 -5.77
N LEU A 49 -9.11 -9.67 -5.87
CA LEU A 49 -8.12 -10.49 -6.57
C LEU A 49 -7.70 -11.68 -5.72
N THR A 50 -7.32 -12.81 -6.33
CA THR A 50 -6.52 -13.83 -5.63
C THR A 50 -5.12 -13.30 -5.33
N VAL A 51 -4.38 -14.00 -4.47
CA VAL A 51 -2.98 -13.64 -4.18
C VAL A 51 -2.13 -13.64 -5.46
N GLU A 52 -2.32 -14.64 -6.32
CA GLU A 52 -1.59 -14.77 -7.60
C GLU A 52 -1.93 -13.62 -8.56
N GLU A 53 -3.22 -13.27 -8.70
CA GLU A 53 -3.68 -12.14 -9.50
C GLU A 53 -3.10 -10.81 -8.97
N ALA A 54 -3.09 -10.65 -7.64
CA ALA A 54 -2.50 -9.48 -6.99
C ALA A 54 -0.99 -9.40 -7.23
N VAL A 55 -0.25 -10.52 -7.14
CA VAL A 55 1.18 -10.59 -7.45
C VAL A 55 1.44 -10.10 -8.87
N GLN A 56 0.72 -10.61 -9.87
CA GLN A 56 0.89 -10.18 -11.26
C GLN A 56 0.62 -8.68 -11.44
N ARG A 57 -0.43 -8.17 -10.81
CA ARG A 57 -0.79 -6.75 -10.84
C ARG A 57 0.28 -5.87 -10.18
N LEU A 58 0.79 -6.30 -9.03
CA LEU A 58 1.86 -5.62 -8.30
C LEU A 58 3.18 -5.66 -9.06
N GLN A 59 3.52 -6.76 -9.75
CA GLN A 59 4.69 -6.83 -10.62
C GLN A 59 4.64 -5.77 -11.72
N GLY A 60 3.50 -5.66 -12.42
CA GLY A 60 3.30 -4.61 -13.42
C GLY A 60 3.46 -3.21 -12.82
N ARG A 61 2.97 -3.00 -11.61
CA ARG A 61 3.11 -1.72 -10.89
C ARG A 61 4.53 -1.41 -10.47
N ALA A 62 5.27 -2.39 -9.96
CA ALA A 62 6.65 -2.25 -9.56
C ALA A 62 7.53 -1.88 -10.78
N ALA A 63 7.31 -2.54 -11.92
CA ALA A 63 7.98 -2.22 -13.18
C ALA A 63 7.63 -0.79 -13.66
N LEU A 64 6.38 -0.35 -13.52
CA LEU A 64 5.99 1.03 -13.85
C LEU A 64 6.63 2.07 -12.91
N LEU A 65 6.77 1.75 -11.62
CA LEU A 65 7.47 2.59 -10.66
C LEU A 65 8.96 2.67 -10.97
N ASP A 66 9.56 1.57 -11.44
CA ASP A 66 10.98 1.52 -11.77
C ASP A 66 11.30 2.13 -13.14
N SER A 67 10.39 2.10 -14.10
CA SER A 67 10.61 2.72 -15.43
C SER A 67 10.61 4.25 -15.42
N LYS A 68 10.24 4.90 -14.31
CA LYS A 68 10.22 6.36 -14.18
C LYS A 68 11.14 6.84 -13.05
N PRO A 69 12.01 7.83 -13.28
CA PRO A 69 12.87 8.33 -12.23
C PRO A 69 12.07 9.17 -11.21
N ILE A 70 12.57 9.22 -9.99
CA ILE A 70 12.22 10.22 -8.99
C ILE A 70 13.14 11.41 -9.19
N VAL A 71 12.56 12.55 -9.52
CA VAL A 71 13.33 13.78 -9.77
C VAL A 71 13.29 14.66 -8.54
N PHE A 72 14.44 14.92 -7.94
CA PHE A 72 14.63 15.89 -6.86
C PHE A 72 15.26 17.17 -7.41
N GLY A 73 15.01 18.32 -6.80
CA GLY A 73 15.78 19.53 -7.11
C GLY A 73 15.52 20.70 -6.17
N SER A 74 16.33 21.75 -6.27
CA SER A 74 16.05 23.09 -5.74
C SER A 74 16.40 24.14 -6.81
N GLN A 75 16.10 25.41 -6.57
CA GLN A 75 16.50 26.48 -7.49
C GLN A 75 18.03 26.56 -7.59
N ASP A 76 18.71 26.41 -6.45
CA ASP A 76 20.15 26.60 -6.31
C ASP A 76 20.95 25.34 -6.70
N LEU A 77 20.40 24.13 -6.48
CA LEU A 77 21.10 22.86 -6.72
C LEU A 77 20.74 22.15 -8.03
N GLY A 78 19.88 22.74 -8.86
CA GLY A 78 19.37 22.07 -10.05
C GLY A 78 18.65 20.74 -9.74
N ARG A 79 18.60 19.82 -10.72
CA ARG A 79 17.86 18.55 -10.60
C ARG A 79 18.78 17.33 -10.46
N VAL A 80 18.28 16.33 -9.73
CA VAL A 80 18.89 15.01 -9.52
C VAL A 80 17.80 13.95 -9.74
N SER A 81 18.04 13.04 -10.68
CA SER A 81 17.15 11.93 -10.98
C SER A 81 17.68 10.64 -10.36
N VAL A 82 16.79 9.82 -9.79
CA VAL A 82 17.14 8.49 -9.27
C VAL A 82 16.03 7.50 -9.55
N PHE A 83 16.37 6.32 -10.05
CA PHE A 83 15.43 5.23 -10.23
C PHE A 83 15.30 4.40 -8.94
N PRO A 84 14.14 3.79 -8.66
CA PRO A 84 13.99 2.88 -7.53
C PRO A 84 15.03 1.74 -7.51
N SER A 85 15.35 1.17 -8.66
CA SER A 85 16.40 0.16 -8.85
C SER A 85 17.80 0.66 -8.47
N ASP A 86 18.12 1.94 -8.68
CA ASP A 86 19.37 2.55 -8.18
C ASP A 86 19.48 2.45 -6.66
N LEU A 87 18.33 2.48 -5.98
CA LEU A 87 18.18 2.35 -4.54
C LEU A 87 17.93 0.89 -4.11
N SER A 88 18.04 -0.06 -5.03
CA SER A 88 17.78 -1.49 -4.83
C SER A 88 16.39 -1.77 -4.26
N TRP A 89 15.41 -0.96 -4.66
CA TRP A 89 14.01 -1.23 -4.38
C TRP A 89 13.35 -1.84 -5.62
N MET A 90 12.74 -3.00 -5.46
CA MET A 90 11.98 -3.69 -6.51
C MET A 90 10.52 -3.94 -6.13
N GLY A 91 10.13 -3.63 -4.90
CA GLY A 91 8.84 -4.03 -4.32
C GLY A 91 8.80 -5.54 -4.09
N ASN A 92 8.57 -5.98 -2.84
CA ASN A 92 8.39 -7.40 -2.56
C ASN A 92 6.94 -7.78 -2.86
N VAL A 93 6.67 -8.16 -4.10
CA VAL A 93 5.31 -8.31 -4.64
C VAL A 93 4.56 -9.45 -3.97
N GLU A 94 5.23 -10.56 -3.70
CA GLU A 94 4.66 -11.75 -3.06
C GLU A 94 4.22 -11.41 -1.64
N LYS A 95 5.14 -10.89 -0.82
CA LYS A 95 4.84 -10.54 0.56
C LYS A 95 3.82 -9.41 0.67
N THR A 96 3.84 -8.45 -0.26
CA THR A 96 2.83 -7.38 -0.31
C THR A 96 1.43 -7.94 -0.61
N ALA A 97 1.32 -8.90 -1.54
CA ALA A 97 0.04 -9.56 -1.84
C ALA A 97 -0.46 -10.40 -0.66
N GLU A 98 0.43 -11.12 0.02
CA GLU A 98 0.12 -11.87 1.25
C GLU A 98 -0.36 -10.95 2.37
N GLU A 99 0.32 -9.82 2.60
CA GLU A 99 -0.08 -8.82 3.59
C GLU A 99 -1.45 -8.21 3.27
N ALA A 100 -1.71 -7.91 1.99
CA ALA A 100 -3.02 -7.45 1.53
C ALA A 100 -4.11 -8.52 1.75
N ALA A 101 -3.82 -9.79 1.48
CA ALA A 101 -4.73 -10.90 1.71
C ALA A 101 -4.99 -11.18 3.19
N ALA A 102 -4.04 -10.84 4.07
CA ALA A 102 -4.19 -10.99 5.51
C ALA A 102 -5.10 -9.92 6.14
N VAL A 103 -5.39 -8.82 5.42
CA VAL A 103 -6.30 -7.76 5.88
C VAL A 103 -7.67 -8.35 6.24
N GLY A 104 -8.09 -8.13 7.48
CA GLY A 104 -9.37 -8.62 8.02
C GLY A 104 -9.39 -10.11 8.42
N ARG A 105 -8.28 -10.84 8.29
CA ARG A 105 -8.22 -12.29 8.59
C ARG A 105 -7.40 -12.65 9.81
N ASN A 106 -6.22 -12.05 9.98
CA ASN A 106 -5.29 -12.42 11.05
C ASN A 106 -5.16 -11.26 12.03
N GLY A 107 -5.96 -11.24 13.11
CA GLY A 107 -5.98 -10.17 14.12
C GLY A 107 -4.66 -9.82 14.83
N GLY A 108 -3.54 -10.45 14.47
CA GLY A 108 -2.24 -10.29 15.14
C GLY A 108 -1.36 -9.11 14.67
N PHE A 109 -1.45 -8.66 13.41
CA PHE A 109 -0.63 -7.55 12.90
C PHE A 109 -1.37 -6.19 12.89
N PHE A 110 -2.65 -6.19 13.26
CA PHE A 110 -3.56 -5.05 13.04
C PHE A 110 -3.78 -4.18 14.27
N THR A 111 -3.07 -4.33 15.39
CA THR A 111 -3.36 -3.49 16.57
C THR A 111 -3.18 -1.98 16.31
N ALA A 112 -2.37 -1.57 15.33
CA ALA A 112 -2.26 -0.17 14.89
C ALA A 112 -3.15 0.19 13.68
N VAL A 113 -3.74 -0.81 13.03
CA VAL A 113 -4.55 -0.67 11.81
C VAL A 113 -6.05 -0.81 12.13
N SER A 114 -6.44 -1.60 13.13
CA SER A 114 -7.81 -1.77 13.63
C SER A 114 -8.42 -0.45 14.09
N ASP A 115 -7.62 0.37 14.78
CA ASP A 115 -8.03 1.71 15.25
C ASP A 115 -8.27 2.67 14.07
N ARG A 116 -7.72 2.38 12.88
CA ARG A 116 -7.99 3.10 11.64
C ARG A 116 -9.10 2.47 10.81
N ILE A 117 -9.27 1.15 10.84
CA ILE A 117 -10.25 0.39 10.04
C ILE A 117 -11.68 0.85 10.35
N VAL A 118 -12.01 1.12 11.62
CA VAL A 118 -13.35 1.60 12.01
C VAL A 118 -13.62 3.02 11.50
N ALA A 119 -12.58 3.84 11.34
CA ALA A 119 -12.69 5.19 10.78
C ALA A 119 -12.64 5.23 9.24
N TYR A 120 -12.29 4.12 8.57
CA TYR A 120 -12.01 4.00 7.13
C TYR A 120 -12.82 2.87 6.47
N LEU A 121 -14.13 2.83 6.67
CA LEU A 121 -15.01 1.97 5.84
C LEU A 121 -15.01 2.39 4.34
N ASP A 122 -14.18 3.36 3.95
CA ASP A 122 -13.84 3.76 2.57
C ASP A 122 -12.68 2.95 1.93
N GLY A 123 -12.04 2.01 2.65
CA GLY A 123 -11.00 1.11 2.12
C GLY A 123 -9.70 1.10 2.92
N VAL A 124 -8.91 0.03 2.78
CA VAL A 124 -7.65 -0.20 3.52
C VAL A 124 -6.46 -0.07 2.58
N ASP A 125 -5.59 0.92 2.81
CA ASP A 125 -4.35 1.10 2.04
C ASP A 125 -3.14 0.44 2.73
N VAL A 126 -2.61 -0.60 2.11
CA VAL A 126 -1.45 -1.37 2.56
C VAL A 126 -0.18 -0.79 1.92
N PRO A 127 0.92 -0.59 2.68
CA PRO A 127 2.18 -0.18 2.09
C PRO A 127 2.81 -1.32 1.27
N TRP A 128 3.76 -1.00 0.39
CA TRP A 128 4.63 -2.02 -0.18
C TRP A 128 5.49 -2.63 0.91
N GLU A 129 5.62 -3.95 0.89
CA GLU A 129 6.63 -4.61 1.67
C GLU A 129 8.02 -4.33 1.07
N GLY A 130 8.96 -4.05 1.98
CA GLY A 130 10.33 -3.74 1.63
C GLY A 130 10.55 -2.25 1.38
N GLY A 131 11.79 -1.82 1.53
CA GLY A 131 12.21 -0.43 1.35
C GLY A 131 13.49 -0.33 0.54
N PRO A 132 13.87 0.88 0.09
CA PRO A 132 15.16 1.08 -0.54
C PRO A 132 16.30 0.72 0.41
N GLN A 133 17.40 0.22 -0.14
CA GLN A 133 18.56 -0.19 0.64
C GLN A 133 19.21 1.03 1.31
N ALA A 134 19.30 1.03 2.64
CA ALA A 134 19.78 2.16 3.43
C ALA A 134 21.15 2.68 2.97
N ARG A 135 22.08 1.77 2.62
CA ARG A 135 23.41 2.12 2.11
C ARG A 135 23.36 2.88 0.77
N LYS A 136 22.44 2.55 -0.13
CA LYS A 136 22.27 3.24 -1.41
C LYS A 136 21.62 4.61 -1.22
N VAL A 137 20.62 4.69 -0.34
CA VAL A 137 19.99 5.95 0.07
C VAL A 137 21.02 6.91 0.68
N SER A 138 21.84 6.44 1.63
CA SER A 138 22.89 7.27 2.23
C SER A 138 23.93 7.72 1.20
N ARG A 139 24.29 6.88 0.23
CA ARG A 139 25.18 7.27 -0.88
C ARG A 139 24.58 8.38 -1.74
N LEU A 140 23.28 8.28 -2.08
CA LEU A 140 22.59 9.33 -2.82
C LEU A 140 22.58 10.65 -2.03
N ILE A 141 22.24 10.59 -0.74
CA ILE A 141 22.19 11.77 0.14
C ILE A 141 23.58 12.42 0.22
N ASN A 142 24.65 11.64 0.41
CA ASN A 142 26.01 12.17 0.44
C ASN A 142 26.40 12.89 -0.86
N ARG A 143 25.96 12.39 -2.03
CA ARG A 143 26.20 13.09 -3.31
C ARG A 143 25.45 14.42 -3.38
N ILE A 144 24.21 14.45 -2.93
CA ILE A 144 23.38 15.68 -2.92
C ILE A 144 23.96 16.68 -1.92
N GLU A 145 24.38 16.22 -0.75
CA GLU A 145 25.00 17.04 0.28
C GLU A 145 26.32 17.66 -0.19
N LYS A 146 27.18 16.88 -0.85
CA LYS A 146 28.43 17.41 -1.42
C LYS A 146 28.14 18.56 -2.39
N ARG A 147 27.16 18.37 -3.28
CA ARG A 147 26.73 19.42 -4.21
C ARG A 147 26.11 20.62 -3.49
N ALA A 148 25.36 20.39 -2.42
CA ALA A 148 24.79 21.45 -1.58
C ALA A 148 25.90 22.30 -0.95
N ALA A 149 26.91 21.66 -0.39
CA ALA A 149 28.05 22.33 0.23
C ALA A 149 28.87 23.16 -0.76
N GLU A 150 29.01 22.70 -2.02
CA GLU A 150 29.66 23.46 -3.10
C GLU A 150 28.93 24.79 -3.40
N GLU A 151 27.63 24.86 -3.16
CA GLU A 151 26.78 26.04 -3.32
C GLU A 151 26.57 26.81 -1.99
N GLY A 152 27.28 26.44 -0.92
CA GLY A 152 27.13 27.05 0.40
C GLY A 152 25.82 26.74 1.11
N LEU A 153 25.14 25.65 0.76
CA LEU A 153 23.86 25.24 1.32
C LEU A 153 24.01 24.05 2.28
N GLU A 154 23.19 24.04 3.32
CA GLU A 154 23.07 22.90 4.23
C GLU A 154 21.89 22.00 3.84
N LEU A 155 22.11 20.68 3.85
CA LEU A 155 21.10 19.69 3.52
C LEU A 155 20.45 19.11 4.78
N ASP A 156 19.12 19.15 4.86
CA ASP A 156 18.37 18.36 5.84
C ASP A 156 18.34 16.88 5.40
N ARG A 157 19.36 16.15 5.85
CA ARG A 157 19.57 14.72 5.56
C ARG A 157 18.40 13.87 6.05
N GLY A 158 17.86 14.18 7.22
CA GLY A 158 16.80 13.41 7.88
C GLY A 158 15.50 13.49 7.09
N HIS A 159 15.12 14.71 6.73
CA HIS A 159 13.95 14.97 5.90
C HIS A 159 14.11 14.34 4.52
N LEU A 160 15.25 14.55 3.85
CA LEU A 160 15.47 13.98 2.51
C LEU A 160 15.41 12.44 2.54
N ARG A 161 16.01 11.79 3.55
CA ARG A 161 15.93 10.34 3.73
C ARG A 161 14.49 9.85 3.85
N GLY A 162 13.70 10.47 4.73
CA GLY A 162 12.29 10.12 4.91
C GLY A 162 11.48 10.33 3.63
N LYS A 163 11.79 11.40 2.90
CA LYS A 163 11.18 11.72 1.61
C LYS A 163 11.50 10.66 0.56
N ILE A 164 12.76 10.25 0.41
CA ILE A 164 13.17 9.19 -0.52
C ILE A 164 12.41 7.89 -0.21
N LYS A 165 12.39 7.44 1.05
CA LYS A 165 11.71 6.19 1.45
C LYS A 165 10.23 6.18 1.04
N ARG A 166 9.53 7.30 1.22
CA ARG A 166 8.10 7.42 0.83
C ARG A 166 7.91 7.49 -0.68
N LEU A 167 8.76 8.25 -1.39
CA LEU A 167 8.58 8.51 -2.82
C LEU A 167 8.93 7.32 -3.71
N VAL A 168 9.84 6.46 -3.27
CA VAL A 168 10.18 5.21 -3.96
C VAL A 168 8.94 4.36 -4.21
N GLN A 169 8.05 4.26 -3.23
CA GLN A 169 6.84 3.45 -3.29
C GLN A 169 5.60 4.20 -3.83
N ARG A 170 5.70 5.52 -4.07
CA ARG A 170 4.53 6.36 -4.37
C ARG A 170 4.18 6.36 -5.85
N TRP A 171 2.88 6.26 -6.15
CA TRP A 171 2.30 6.60 -7.44
C TRP A 171 0.94 7.31 -7.26
N PRO A 172 0.55 8.23 -8.18
CA PRO A 172 1.38 8.85 -9.20
C PRO A 172 2.46 9.72 -8.57
N ARG A 173 3.59 9.87 -9.27
CA ARG A 173 4.68 10.76 -8.85
C ARG A 173 4.50 12.14 -9.47
N ALA A 174 4.78 13.18 -8.69
CA ALA A 174 4.91 14.53 -9.20
C ALA A 174 6.10 14.61 -10.19
N ARG A 175 6.10 15.65 -11.03
CA ARG A 175 7.17 15.90 -12.00
C ARG A 175 8.55 16.05 -11.35
N TRP A 176 8.61 16.67 -10.17
CA TRP A 176 9.81 16.76 -9.35
C TRP A 176 9.46 17.07 -7.88
N TYR A 177 10.45 16.93 -7.00
CA TYR A 177 10.32 17.15 -5.56
C TYR A 177 11.42 18.06 -5.02
N ARG A 178 11.04 19.02 -4.18
CA ARG A 178 12.02 19.94 -3.54
C ARG A 178 13.04 19.19 -2.68
N ILE A 179 14.32 19.51 -2.83
CA ILE A 179 15.38 19.10 -1.89
C ILE A 179 15.30 20.03 -0.67
N PRO A 180 15.24 19.49 0.57
CA PRO A 180 15.19 20.31 1.77
C PRO A 180 16.58 20.86 2.09
N VAL A 181 16.86 22.04 1.57
CA VAL A 181 18.10 22.79 1.83
C VAL A 181 17.81 24.14 2.46
N THR A 182 18.76 24.62 3.24
CA THR A 182 18.80 25.95 3.85
C THR A 182 20.09 26.66 3.47
N SER A 183 20.00 27.98 3.31
CA SER A 183 21.16 28.87 3.15
C SER A 183 21.82 29.17 4.49
#